data_AF-A0A8J6P8C9-F1
#
_entry.id   AF-A0A8J6P8C9-F1
#
_cell.length_a   1.000
_cell.length_b   1.000
_cell.length_c   1.000
_cell.angle_alpha   90.00
_cell.angle_beta   90.00
_cell.angle_gamma   90.00
#
_symmetry.space_group_name_H-M   'P 1'
#
loop_
_entity.id
_entity.type
_entity.pdbx_description
1 polymer ?
#
loop_
_entity_poly.entity_id
_entity_poly.type
_entity_poly.pdbx_seq_one_letter_code
_entity_poly.pdbx_strand_id
1 'polypeptide(L)'
;MTDQPQQHEPAHHRVEMHPEDEIELMDYLLVLWKWKYLILAGTFAFALTAAIINFINWKQQPTMYRTNIVLQPGILKIDETGKKLYFDSPENIKALIQNELKYKVFDNIKTSNNTNLSNLIDFQVDIPQGSNIINVSLVSSLADEGATKLNYLIKALSAEFANKIKFKQEGYEKEIDSKKEEIAVLQA
;
A
#
# COMPACT_ATOMS: atom_id res chain seq x y z
N MET A 1 73.47 69.16 35.30
CA MET A 1 74.25 68.95 34.06
C MET A 1 73.71 67.69 33.43
N THR A 2 72.99 67.65 32.31
CA THR A 2 72.49 68.66 31.38
C THR A 2 71.44 67.91 30.57
N ASP A 3 70.22 68.46 30.44
CA ASP A 3 69.22 67.95 29.50
C ASP A 3 69.71 68.07 28.06
N GLN A 4 69.40 67.09 27.23
CA GLN A 4 68.96 67.34 25.85
C GLN A 4 67.86 66.35 25.44
N PRO A 5 66.73 66.84 24.92
CA PRO A 5 65.65 66.02 24.39
C PRO A 5 65.87 65.75 22.90
N GLN A 6 65.45 64.58 22.40
CA GLN A 6 65.25 64.39 20.95
C GLN A 6 63.81 64.04 20.62
N GLN A 7 63.36 64.73 19.58
CA GLN A 7 62.01 64.92 19.09
C GLN A 7 61.33 63.65 18.59
N HIS A 8 60.00 63.68 18.65
CA HIS A 8 59.07 62.72 18.05
C HIS A 8 59.16 62.67 16.51
N GLU A 9 58.91 61.49 15.96
CA GLU A 9 58.42 61.30 14.59
C GLU A 9 57.21 60.32 14.62
N PRO A 10 56.11 60.56 13.89
CA PRO A 10 54.87 59.83 14.08
C PRO A 10 54.90 58.50 13.31
N ALA A 11 54.64 57.40 14.02
CA ALA A 11 54.52 56.08 13.41
C ALA A 11 53.27 56.04 12.51
N HIS A 12 53.49 56.09 11.20
CA HIS A 12 52.50 55.81 10.17
C HIS A 12 51.87 54.42 10.41
N HIS A 13 50.56 54.40 10.57
CA HIS A 13 49.74 53.19 10.60
C HIS A 13 49.75 52.56 9.19
N ARG A 14 50.68 51.62 8.94
CA ARG A 14 50.61 50.73 7.78
C ARG A 14 49.62 49.63 8.11
N VAL A 15 48.47 49.66 7.45
CA VAL A 15 47.62 48.47 7.31
C VAL A 15 48.41 47.48 6.46
N GLU A 16 49.00 46.48 7.10
CA GLU A 16 49.56 45.31 6.41
C GLU A 16 48.40 44.52 5.80
N MET A 17 48.16 44.72 4.51
CA MET A 17 47.38 43.76 3.72
C MET A 17 48.24 42.52 3.57
N HIS A 18 47.96 41.49 4.38
CA HIS A 18 48.56 40.15 4.23
C HIS A 18 48.18 39.56 2.86
N PRO A 19 49.13 39.35 1.94
CA PRO A 19 48.88 38.77 0.62
C PRO A 19 48.93 37.23 0.62
N GLU A 20 48.80 36.61 1.79
CA GLU A 20 49.12 35.20 2.02
C GLU A 20 47.90 34.27 1.97
N ASP A 21 46.70 34.80 1.71
CA ASP A 21 45.41 34.08 1.76
C ASP A 21 44.81 33.80 0.36
N GLU A 22 45.60 33.88 -0.72
CA GLU A 22 45.16 33.39 -2.04
C GLU A 22 45.40 31.88 -2.14
N ILE A 23 44.40 31.11 -1.72
CA ILE A 23 44.48 29.66 -1.86
C ILE A 23 44.34 29.30 -3.34
N GLU A 24 45.45 28.94 -3.98
CA GLU A 24 45.46 28.53 -5.38
C GLU A 24 44.74 27.18 -5.56
N LEU A 25 43.72 27.15 -6.42
CA LEU A 25 42.95 25.95 -6.75
C LEU A 25 43.82 24.76 -7.20
N MET A 26 44.99 25.07 -7.78
CA MET A 26 45.97 24.10 -8.23
C MET A 26 46.56 23.29 -7.06
N ASP A 27 46.76 23.92 -5.90
CA ASP A 27 47.40 23.27 -4.75
C ASP A 27 46.49 22.19 -4.15
N TYR A 28 45.17 22.45 -4.11
CA TYR A 28 44.17 21.44 -3.75
C TYR A 28 44.13 20.25 -4.71
N LEU A 29 44.29 20.48 -6.02
CA LEU A 29 44.29 19.40 -7.02
C LEU A 29 45.54 18.51 -6.88
N LEU A 30 46.70 19.09 -6.58
CA LEU A 30 47.94 18.33 -6.33
C LEU A 30 47.83 17.49 -5.06
N VAL A 31 47.20 18.02 -4.00
CA VAL A 31 46.90 17.26 -2.79
C VAL A 31 45.94 16.11 -3.08
N LEU A 32 44.85 16.34 -3.82
CA LEU A 32 43.93 15.27 -4.23
C LEU A 32 44.62 14.19 -5.08
N TRP A 33 45.54 14.58 -5.98
CA TRP A 33 46.29 13.64 -6.81
C TRP A 33 47.27 12.80 -5.96
N LYS A 34 47.99 13.43 -5.03
CA LYS A 34 48.91 12.73 -4.13
C LYS A 34 48.19 11.69 -3.26
N TRP A 35 46.94 11.98 -2.87
CA TRP A 35 46.13 11.12 -2.00
C TRP A 35 45.07 10.30 -2.77
N LYS A 36 45.16 10.22 -4.10
CA LYS A 36 44.19 9.49 -4.96
C LYS A 36 43.99 8.04 -4.54
N TYR A 37 45.03 7.39 -4.00
CA TYR A 37 44.94 6.02 -3.50
C TYR A 37 44.15 5.92 -2.20
N LEU A 38 44.20 6.95 -1.33
CA LEU A 38 43.39 7.00 -0.12
C LEU A 38 41.91 7.20 -0.47
N ILE A 39 41.62 8.07 -1.44
CA ILE A 39 40.26 8.27 -1.97
C ILE A 39 39.75 6.96 -2.58
N LEU A 40 40.54 6.32 -3.44
CA LEU A 40 40.18 5.05 -4.08
C LEU A 40 39.95 3.93 -3.05
N ALA A 41 40.84 3.79 -2.06
CA ALA A 41 40.71 2.80 -1.01
C ALA A 41 39.47 3.05 -0.13
N GLY A 42 39.19 4.32 0.19
CA GLY A 42 37.99 4.71 0.92
C GLY A 42 36.72 4.37 0.16
N THR A 43 36.61 4.78 -1.10
CA THR A 43 35.46 4.46 -1.94
C THR A 43 35.28 2.95 -2.11
N PHE A 44 36.38 2.21 -2.27
CA PHE A 44 36.33 0.76 -2.38
C PHE A 44 35.86 0.08 -1.08
N ALA A 45 36.32 0.55 0.08
CA ALA A 45 35.84 0.08 1.38
C ALA A 45 34.35 0.35 1.57
N PHE A 46 33.86 1.55 1.23
CA PHE A 46 32.43 1.86 1.26
C PHE A 46 31.63 0.99 0.29
N ALA A 47 32.10 0.80 -0.94
CA ALA A 47 31.45 -0.06 -1.92
C ALA A 47 31.34 -1.52 -1.42
N LEU A 48 32.40 -2.06 -0.81
CA LEU A 48 32.38 -3.38 -0.21
C LEU A 48 31.38 -3.49 0.94
N THR A 49 31.37 -2.52 1.86
CA THR A 49 30.40 -2.52 2.97
C THR A 49 28.96 -2.44 2.47
N ALA A 50 28.67 -1.59 1.49
CA ALA A 50 27.35 -1.48 0.88
C ALA A 50 26.92 -2.79 0.19
N ALA A 51 27.84 -3.45 -0.53
CA ALA A 51 27.57 -4.74 -1.17
C ALA A 51 27.24 -5.84 -0.15
N ILE A 52 27.99 -5.91 0.96
CA ILE A 52 27.75 -6.88 2.05
C ILE A 52 26.38 -6.64 2.69
N ILE A 53 26.07 -5.37 3.02
CA ILE A 53 24.78 -5.00 3.61
C ILE A 53 23.64 -5.36 2.66
N ASN A 54 23.77 -5.07 1.36
CA ASN A 54 22.77 -5.41 0.37
C ASN A 54 22.57 -6.94 0.28
N PHE A 55 23.65 -7.73 0.26
CA PHE A 55 23.55 -9.18 0.18
C PHE A 55 22.90 -9.82 1.43
N ILE A 56 23.20 -9.30 2.63
CA ILE A 56 22.59 -9.76 3.88
C ILE A 56 21.11 -9.36 3.96
N ASN A 57 20.79 -8.14 3.54
CA ASN A 57 19.41 -7.63 3.56
C ASN A 57 18.56 -8.20 2.43
N TRP A 58 19.16 -8.59 1.31
CA TRP A 58 18.48 -9.22 0.16
C TRP A 58 17.74 -10.49 0.57
N LYS A 59 18.32 -11.29 1.48
CA LYS A 59 17.69 -12.51 1.99
C LYS A 59 16.47 -12.23 2.88
N GLN A 60 16.29 -11.00 3.33
CA GLN A 60 15.27 -10.60 4.29
C GLN A 60 14.14 -9.77 3.68
N GLN A 61 14.13 -9.51 2.37
CA GLN A 61 12.96 -8.89 1.75
C GLN A 61 11.89 -9.95 1.55
N PRO A 62 10.79 -9.97 2.35
CA PRO A 62 9.66 -10.80 2.02
C PRO A 62 9.14 -10.33 0.66
N THR A 63 9.10 -11.24 -0.31
CA THR A 63 8.39 -10.99 -1.56
C THR A 63 6.92 -10.82 -1.21
N MET A 64 6.47 -9.57 -1.18
CA MET A 64 5.09 -9.24 -0.89
C MET A 64 4.27 -9.38 -2.17
N TYR A 65 3.46 -10.42 -2.25
CA TYR A 65 2.50 -10.60 -3.32
C TYR A 65 1.18 -9.94 -2.94
N ARG A 66 0.64 -9.12 -3.84
CA ARG A 66 -0.71 -8.59 -3.71
C ARG A 66 -1.63 -9.39 -4.61
N THR A 67 -2.56 -10.12 -4.01
CA THR A 67 -3.62 -10.80 -4.75
C THR A 67 -4.88 -9.95 -4.70
N ASN A 68 -5.54 -9.79 -5.85
CA ASN A 68 -6.75 -8.98 -5.97
C ASN A 68 -7.89 -9.84 -6.52
N ILE A 69 -9.09 -9.61 -6.02
CA ILE A 69 -10.34 -10.07 -6.64
C ILE A 69 -11.25 -8.87 -6.87
N VAL A 70 -12.07 -8.98 -7.91
CA VAL A 70 -13.06 -7.98 -8.27
C VAL A 70 -14.43 -8.61 -8.05
N LEU A 71 -15.25 -7.98 -7.21
CA LEU A 71 -16.59 -8.42 -6.89
C LEU A 71 -17.60 -7.42 -7.45
N GLN A 72 -18.73 -7.93 -7.93
CA GLN A 72 -19.85 -7.11 -8.37
C GLN A 72 -21.14 -7.68 -7.78
N PRO A 73 -22.01 -6.86 -7.17
CA PRO A 73 -23.34 -7.29 -6.77
C PRO A 73 -24.12 -7.82 -7.98
N GLY A 74 -24.89 -8.89 -7.79
CA GLY A 74 -25.80 -9.40 -8.82
C GLY A 74 -26.90 -8.38 -9.16
N ILE A 75 -27.34 -8.35 -10.41
CA ILE A 75 -28.45 -7.52 -10.85
C ILE A 75 -29.76 -8.22 -10.44
N LEU A 76 -30.61 -7.50 -9.70
CA LEU A 76 -31.90 -7.97 -9.22
C LEU A 76 -33.02 -7.66 -10.21
N LYS A 77 -33.06 -6.43 -10.70
CA LYS A 77 -34.07 -5.95 -11.64
C LYS A 77 -33.48 -4.86 -12.53
N ILE A 78 -34.03 -4.72 -13.72
CA ILE A 78 -33.80 -3.56 -14.58
C ILE A 78 -35.12 -2.79 -14.60
N ASP A 79 -35.10 -1.52 -14.23
CA ASP A 79 -36.28 -0.67 -14.28
C ASP A 79 -36.61 -0.26 -15.73
N GLU A 80 -37.81 0.26 -15.97
CA GLU A 80 -38.32 0.69 -17.30
C GLU A 80 -37.40 1.72 -18.01
N THR A 81 -36.63 2.50 -17.25
CA THR A 81 -35.60 3.45 -17.68
C THR A 81 -34.25 2.79 -18.02
N GLY A 82 -34.11 1.47 -17.83
CA GLY A 82 -32.86 0.73 -18.03
C GLY A 82 -31.91 0.74 -16.83
N LYS A 83 -32.28 1.37 -15.71
CA LYS A 83 -31.45 1.40 -14.50
C LYS A 83 -31.41 0.03 -13.82
N LYS A 84 -30.21 -0.45 -13.53
CA LYS A 84 -29.98 -1.72 -12.82
C LYS A 84 -30.18 -1.52 -11.31
N LEU A 85 -31.13 -2.26 -10.75
CA LEU A 85 -31.27 -2.45 -9.32
C LEU A 85 -30.43 -3.67 -8.93
N TYR A 86 -29.52 -3.48 -7.98
CA TYR A 86 -28.61 -4.53 -7.52
C TYR A 86 -29.19 -5.28 -6.31
N PHE A 87 -28.70 -6.49 -6.09
CA PHE A 87 -29.12 -7.35 -4.99
C PHE A 87 -28.85 -6.72 -3.61
N ASP A 88 -27.70 -6.04 -3.50
CA ASP A 88 -27.20 -5.32 -2.34
C ASP A 88 -26.32 -4.14 -2.80
N SER A 89 -25.95 -3.24 -1.90
CA SER A 89 -25.04 -2.12 -2.21
C SER A 89 -23.56 -2.53 -2.06
N PRO A 90 -22.65 -1.92 -2.84
CA PRO A 90 -21.21 -2.10 -2.68
C PRO A 90 -20.73 -1.82 -1.24
N GLU A 91 -21.30 -0.82 -0.59
CA GLU A 91 -20.97 -0.41 0.78
C GLU A 91 -21.35 -1.48 1.80
N ASN A 92 -22.53 -2.10 1.65
CA ASN A 92 -22.98 -3.18 2.52
C ASN A 92 -22.08 -4.41 2.39
N ILE A 93 -21.69 -4.77 1.15
CA ILE A 93 -20.78 -5.90 0.91
C ILE A 93 -19.39 -5.59 1.49
N LYS A 94 -18.90 -4.36 1.34
CA LYS A 94 -17.65 -3.93 1.98
C LYS A 94 -17.71 -4.08 3.50
N ALA A 95 -18.78 -3.61 4.14
CA ALA A 95 -18.97 -3.75 5.57
C ALA A 95 -19.03 -5.23 6.00
N LEU A 96 -19.75 -6.07 5.23
CA LEU A 96 -19.84 -7.51 5.47
C LEU A 96 -18.46 -8.18 5.43
N ILE A 97 -17.62 -7.83 4.45
CA ILE A 97 -16.27 -8.38 4.30
C ILE A 97 -15.37 -7.95 5.47
N GLN A 98 -15.40 -6.65 5.81
CA GLN A 98 -14.51 -6.08 6.83
C GLN A 98 -14.90 -6.48 8.27
N ASN A 99 -16.18 -6.66 8.54
CA ASN A 99 -16.69 -6.87 9.89
C ASN A 99 -17.06 -8.32 10.20
N GLU A 100 -17.75 -9.02 9.30
CA GLU A 100 -18.34 -10.33 9.62
C GLU A 100 -17.54 -11.49 9.02
N LEU A 101 -17.19 -11.36 7.74
CA LEU A 101 -16.53 -12.44 7.00
C LEU A 101 -15.04 -12.53 7.30
N LYS A 102 -14.43 -11.44 7.77
CA LYS A 102 -13.06 -11.45 8.29
C LYS A 102 -12.87 -12.61 9.27
N TYR A 103 -13.79 -12.80 10.22
CA TYR A 103 -13.73 -13.86 11.22
C TYR A 103 -14.10 -15.26 10.68
N LYS A 104 -15.13 -15.36 9.83
CA LYS A 104 -15.59 -16.64 9.27
C LYS A 104 -14.59 -17.29 8.31
N VAL A 105 -13.79 -16.49 7.62
CA VAL A 105 -12.69 -17.02 6.77
C VAL A 105 -11.62 -17.70 7.64
N PHE A 106 -11.36 -17.22 8.86
CA PHE A 106 -10.40 -17.86 9.76
C PHE A 106 -10.85 -19.24 10.26
N ASP A 107 -12.13 -19.40 10.61
CA ASP A 107 -12.60 -20.68 11.15
C ASP A 107 -12.52 -21.81 10.12
N ASN A 108 -12.69 -21.50 8.83
CA ASN A 108 -12.50 -22.44 7.74
C ASN A 108 -11.02 -22.78 7.45
N ILE A 109 -10.07 -21.98 7.96
CA ILE A 109 -8.62 -22.18 7.80
C ILE A 109 -7.99 -22.89 9.01
N LYS A 110 -8.61 -22.81 10.21
CA LYS A 110 -8.12 -23.41 11.46
C LYS A 110 -7.96 -24.94 11.42
N THR A 111 -8.60 -25.64 10.48
CA THR A 111 -8.39 -27.08 10.27
C THR A 111 -7.01 -27.42 9.71
N SER A 112 -6.21 -26.44 9.26
CA SER A 112 -4.93 -26.72 8.61
C SER A 112 -3.68 -26.45 9.44
N ASN A 113 -3.65 -25.54 10.43
CA ASN A 113 -2.47 -25.36 11.29
C ASN A 113 -2.76 -24.52 12.56
N ASN A 114 -2.22 -25.01 13.68
CA ASN A 114 -2.50 -24.59 15.05
C ASN A 114 -1.70 -23.33 15.47
N THR A 115 -1.94 -22.20 14.81
CA THR A 115 -1.40 -20.89 15.24
C THR A 115 -2.50 -19.86 15.31
N ASN A 116 -2.41 -18.99 16.32
CA ASN A 116 -3.39 -17.97 16.68
C ASN A 116 -3.46 -16.90 15.57
N LEU A 117 -4.23 -17.20 14.52
CA LEU A 117 -4.29 -16.47 13.24
C LEU A 117 -5.22 -15.25 13.25
N SER A 118 -5.96 -15.00 14.34
CA SER A 118 -6.99 -13.95 14.42
C SER A 118 -6.52 -12.53 14.07
N ASN A 119 -5.21 -12.29 14.00
CA ASN A 119 -4.61 -10.98 13.71
C ASN A 119 -4.01 -10.82 12.29
N LEU A 120 -4.09 -11.81 11.37
CA LEU A 120 -3.23 -11.81 10.17
C LEU A 120 -3.89 -11.60 8.80
N ILE A 121 -5.22 -11.55 8.68
CA ILE A 121 -5.87 -11.33 7.38
C ILE A 121 -6.49 -9.94 7.37
N ASP A 122 -5.77 -9.00 6.76
CA ASP A 122 -6.24 -7.64 6.52
C ASP A 122 -6.68 -7.50 5.07
N PHE A 123 -7.97 -7.76 4.82
CA PHE A 123 -8.57 -7.52 3.51
C PHE A 123 -8.70 -6.01 3.28
N GLN A 124 -7.98 -5.50 2.29
CA GLN A 124 -8.14 -4.13 1.84
C GLN A 124 -9.29 -4.08 0.84
N VAL A 125 -10.39 -3.42 1.22
CA VAL A 125 -11.61 -3.33 0.42
C VAL A 125 -11.82 -1.90 -0.07
N ASP A 126 -11.80 -1.73 -1.39
CA ASP A 126 -11.99 -0.47 -2.08
C ASP A 126 -13.21 -0.52 -3.01
N ILE A 127 -13.89 0.61 -3.14
CA ILE A 127 -15.03 0.79 -4.05
C ILE A 127 -14.66 1.99 -4.94
N PRO A 128 -14.28 1.76 -6.21
CA PRO A 128 -13.96 2.85 -7.13
C PRO A 128 -15.14 3.82 -7.25
N GLN A 129 -14.84 5.11 -7.27
CA GLN A 129 -15.87 6.15 -7.35
C GLN A 129 -16.78 5.97 -8.56
N GLY A 130 -18.10 6.07 -8.35
CA GLY A 130 -19.10 5.93 -9.41
C GLY A 130 -19.26 4.50 -9.94
N SER A 131 -18.74 3.49 -9.23
CA SER A 131 -18.82 2.10 -9.63
C SER A 131 -19.60 1.24 -8.64
N ASN A 132 -20.23 0.17 -9.15
CA ASN A 132 -20.81 -0.89 -8.32
C ASN A 132 -19.85 -2.08 -8.15
N ILE A 133 -18.56 -1.83 -8.27
CA ILE A 133 -17.50 -2.83 -8.20
C ILE A 133 -16.81 -2.69 -6.84
N ILE A 134 -16.48 -3.83 -6.24
CA ILE A 134 -15.72 -3.91 -4.99
C ILE A 134 -14.40 -4.61 -5.30
N ASN A 135 -13.30 -3.91 -5.10
CA ASN A 135 -11.97 -4.47 -5.19
C ASN A 135 -11.55 -4.97 -3.81
N VAL A 136 -11.22 -6.25 -3.69
CA VAL A 136 -10.69 -6.82 -2.46
C VAL A 136 -9.27 -7.26 -2.73
N SER A 137 -8.33 -6.76 -1.93
CA SER A 137 -6.92 -7.10 -2.04
C SER A 137 -6.36 -7.65 -0.73
N LEU A 138 -5.39 -8.54 -0.86
CA LEU A 138 -4.68 -9.15 0.25
C LEU A 138 -3.20 -9.20 -0.07
N VAL A 139 -2.38 -8.81 0.90
CA VAL A 139 -0.92 -8.92 0.82
C VAL A 139 -0.48 -10.18 1.55
N SER A 140 0.30 -11.03 0.87
CA SER A 140 0.83 -12.29 1.41
C SER A 140 2.29 -12.50 0.97
N SER A 141 3.05 -13.26 1.75
CA SER A 141 4.43 -13.66 1.41
C SER A 141 4.49 -14.69 0.28
N LEU A 142 3.39 -15.39 0.02
CA LEU A 142 3.23 -16.38 -1.04
C LEU A 142 2.03 -16.02 -1.91
N ALA A 143 2.18 -16.10 -3.24
CA ALA A 143 1.11 -15.81 -4.18
C ALA A 143 -0.09 -16.75 -4.01
N ASP A 144 0.15 -18.06 -3.91
CA ASP A 144 -0.89 -19.08 -3.79
C ASP A 144 -1.68 -18.97 -2.49
N GLU A 145 -1.03 -18.54 -1.41
CA GLU A 145 -1.68 -18.30 -0.12
C GLU A 145 -2.71 -17.18 -0.21
N GLY A 146 -2.37 -16.09 -0.92
CA GLY A 146 -3.27 -14.97 -1.15
C GLY A 146 -4.51 -15.38 -1.94
N ALA A 147 -4.31 -16.13 -3.03
CA ALA A 147 -5.40 -16.68 -3.85
C ALA A 147 -6.30 -17.63 -3.05
N THR A 148 -5.70 -18.50 -2.23
CA THR A 148 -6.43 -19.45 -1.39
C THR A 148 -7.31 -18.74 -0.36
N LYS A 149 -6.78 -17.73 0.33
CA LYS A 149 -7.54 -16.91 1.30
C LYS A 149 -8.68 -16.14 0.63
N LEU A 150 -8.45 -15.57 -0.55
CA LEU A 150 -9.51 -14.89 -1.31
C LEU A 150 -10.59 -15.86 -1.82
N ASN A 151 -10.22 -17.10 -2.19
CA ASN A 151 -11.20 -18.13 -2.52
C ASN A 151 -12.07 -18.53 -1.33
N TYR A 152 -11.50 -18.61 -0.12
CA TYR A 152 -12.31 -18.82 1.09
C TYR A 152 -13.27 -17.66 1.35
N LEU A 153 -12.84 -16.41 1.10
CA LEU A 153 -13.73 -15.26 1.18
C LEU A 153 -14.89 -15.36 0.18
N ILE A 154 -14.63 -15.76 -1.06
CA ILE A 154 -15.67 -15.95 -2.09
C ILE A 154 -16.67 -17.03 -1.67
N LYS A 155 -16.20 -18.14 -1.11
CA LYS A 155 -17.07 -19.21 -0.59
C LYS A 155 -17.95 -18.72 0.56
N ALA A 156 -17.36 -17.96 1.50
CA ALA A 156 -18.09 -17.39 2.62
C ALA A 156 -19.15 -16.37 2.14
N LEU A 157 -18.80 -15.47 1.22
CA LEU A 157 -19.74 -14.54 0.58
C LEU A 157 -20.88 -15.30 -0.11
N SER A 158 -20.57 -16.31 -0.92
CA SER A 158 -21.57 -17.12 -1.60
C SER A 158 -22.55 -17.77 -0.62
N ALA A 159 -22.06 -18.28 0.50
CA ALA A 159 -22.90 -18.88 1.53
C ALA A 159 -23.83 -17.86 2.21
N GLU A 160 -23.33 -16.67 2.56
CA GLU A 160 -24.15 -15.59 3.14
C GLU A 160 -25.27 -15.14 2.19
N PHE A 161 -24.94 -15.02 0.89
CA PHE A 161 -25.90 -14.57 -0.10
C PHE A 161 -26.86 -15.67 -0.57
N ALA A 162 -26.50 -16.94 -0.48
CA ALA A 162 -27.36 -18.06 -0.89
C ALA A 162 -28.73 -18.01 -0.22
N ASN A 163 -28.77 -17.80 1.09
CA ASN A 163 -30.02 -17.70 1.86
C ASN A 163 -30.85 -16.48 1.45
N LYS A 164 -30.19 -15.33 1.28
CA LYS A 164 -30.86 -14.10 0.84
C LYS A 164 -31.45 -14.24 -0.56
N ILE A 165 -30.71 -14.89 -1.48
CA ILE A 165 -31.14 -15.13 -2.86
C ILE A 165 -32.39 -15.99 -2.87
N LYS A 166 -32.37 -17.11 -2.14
CA LYS A 166 -33.52 -18.01 -2.05
C LYS A 166 -34.77 -17.30 -1.53
N PHE A 167 -34.63 -16.51 -0.45
CA PHE A 167 -35.75 -15.73 0.09
C PHE A 167 -36.34 -14.73 -0.93
N LYS A 168 -35.49 -14.03 -1.69
CA LYS A 168 -35.97 -13.11 -2.73
C LYS A 168 -36.63 -13.84 -3.90
N GLN A 169 -36.10 -15.00 -4.30
CA GLN A 169 -36.71 -15.84 -5.35
C GLN A 169 -38.13 -16.26 -4.99
N GLU A 170 -38.32 -16.80 -3.78
CA GLU A 170 -39.65 -17.21 -3.29
C GLU A 170 -40.62 -16.01 -3.21
N GLY A 171 -40.11 -14.81 -2.86
CA GLY A 171 -40.90 -13.59 -2.87
C GLY A 171 -41.39 -13.20 -4.27
N TYR A 172 -40.51 -13.28 -5.28
CA TYR A 172 -40.87 -12.97 -6.67
C TYR A 172 -41.80 -14.01 -7.28
N GLU A 173 -41.63 -15.29 -6.98
CA GLU A 173 -42.55 -16.34 -7.43
C GLU A 173 -43.98 -16.06 -6.95
N LYS A 174 -44.15 -15.70 -5.67
CA LYS A 174 -45.46 -15.32 -5.12
C LYS A 174 -46.05 -14.08 -5.80
N GLU A 175 -45.22 -13.06 -6.08
CA GLU A 175 -45.70 -11.85 -6.78
C GLU A 175 -46.12 -12.16 -8.22
N ILE A 176 -45.37 -13.02 -8.92
CA ILE A 176 -45.70 -13.46 -10.27
C ILE A 176 -47.02 -14.23 -10.28
N ASP A 177 -47.21 -15.15 -9.33
CA ASP A 177 -48.43 -15.96 -9.25
C ASP A 177 -49.65 -15.10 -8.93
N SER A 178 -49.54 -14.16 -7.99
CA SER A 178 -50.61 -13.20 -7.68
C SER A 178 -50.98 -12.33 -8.89
N LYS A 179 -50.00 -11.84 -9.66
CA LYS A 179 -50.26 -11.05 -10.87
C LYS A 179 -50.90 -11.88 -11.98
N LYS A 180 -50.54 -13.16 -12.12
CA LYS A 180 -51.18 -14.07 -13.10
C LYS A 180 -52.65 -14.30 -12.75
N GLU A 181 -52.97 -14.48 -11.47
CA GLU A 181 -54.36 -14.62 -11.01
C GLU A 181 -55.19 -13.36 -11.31
N GLU A 182 -54.64 -12.17 -11.05
CA GLU A 182 -55.30 -10.89 -11.35
C GLU A 182 -55.57 -10.74 -12.85
N ILE A 183 -54.59 -11.07 -13.70
CA ILE A 183 -54.76 -11.05 -15.17
C ILE A 183 -55.83 -12.04 -15.62
N ALA A 184 -55.86 -13.26 -15.03
CA ALA A 184 -56.86 -14.27 -15.38
C ALA A 184 -58.29 -13.82 -15.03
N VAL A 185 -58.47 -13.12 -13.90
CA VAL A 185 -59.77 -12.55 -13.51
C VAL A 185 -60.20 -11.42 -14.46
N LEU A 186 -59.27 -10.58 -14.92
CA LEU A 186 -59.58 -9.46 -15.82
C LEU A 186 -59.88 -9.89 -17.27
N GLN A 187 -59.52 -11.12 -17.65
CA GLN A 187 -59.73 -11.69 -18.99
C GLN A 187 -60.95 -12.63 -19.07
N ALA A 188 -61.60 -12.94 -17.94
CA ALA A 188 -62.80 -13.77 -17.83
C ALA A 188 -64.08 -12.92 -17.85
#